data_AF-A0A4S4KP79-F1
#
_entry.id   AF-A0A4S4KP79-F1
#
_cell.length_a   1.000
_cell.length_b   1.000
_cell.length_c   1.000
_cell.angle_alpha   90.00
_cell.angle_beta   90.00
_cell.angle_gamma   90.00
#
_symmetry.space_group_name_H-M   'P 1'
#
loop_
_entity.id
_entity.type
_entity.pdbx_description
1 polymer ?
#
loop_
_entity_poly.entity_id
_entity_poly.type
_entity_poly.pdbx_seq_one_letter_code
_entity_poly.pdbx_strand_id
1 'polypeptide(L)'
;MSDWEDSGSESGPVTPAAPPAVKKAVVKSKWEGEDEENDGPVSDWEASSEEEEKPKTSAPVAAPKKKGTLKAKLAEKAAEKAARADEDDDEYDEDAVLDPREKARRDRERELNADLNNAAELLGAAALGGTSSKELDSLISAQPRTKEDFVDLSSRIIEFIIKQHQNKPLYATFVEHHVRELAMPLKDVEVRKAASGLTTLANEKQKEQRDKTSGKKKGSYSTRIIIPHNPEYHQLKLKSKEMSAAKTPIFLIGATGYVGGTVLHRLLTHLSADTFEITVLVRSEEKAKKLESFGVKPVVGSTKDVALLEGLVEQAHVVFSCADADDLPAMEAILSGLRKRHAKLGDLPILIHTSGTGELTIGQETKGMYATDTIYDDSNAEQIESLPPDAFHRNVDLAVVQADKEGYVKTYIILPSTIYGIASTPLVDAGIQNPYSIQIPALIKASLGRGHPGMVGKGAALWGSVDINEVADLFIVLFDAIVSNPESVGHGREGYYFGSSDEHAWYQISKAIGKAMVELGLSQSDEPTAFSDEELVKYFGSLWMGNYSGTNSRARANHSKAIGWKPKKGTEDLVASIKAEVEAILKQQKN
;
A
#
# COMPACT_ATOMS: atom_id res chain seq x y z
N MET A 1 -61.25 18.13 32.90
CA MET A 1 -61.08 19.32 32.06
C MET A 1 -60.05 18.92 31.01
N SER A 2 -60.39 18.20 29.95
CA SER A 2 -61.69 18.13 29.22
C SER A 2 -62.03 19.49 28.57
N ASP A 3 -62.41 19.59 27.30
CA ASP A 3 -62.62 18.52 26.29
C ASP A 3 -62.60 19.11 24.85
N TRP A 4 -63.08 18.36 23.85
CA TRP A 4 -63.29 18.71 22.41
C TRP A 4 -62.03 18.54 21.53
N GLU A 5 -61.94 17.63 20.53
CA GLU A 5 -62.93 16.93 19.66
C GLU A 5 -63.83 17.86 18.82
N ASP A 6 -64.26 17.56 17.60
CA ASP A 6 -63.82 16.62 16.54
C ASP A 6 -64.47 17.08 15.21
N SER A 7 -63.97 16.62 14.05
CA SER A 7 -64.83 16.19 12.92
C SER A 7 -63.99 15.65 11.74
N GLY A 8 -63.82 14.34 11.68
CA GLY A 8 -63.34 13.64 10.49
C GLY A 8 -64.45 13.24 9.51
N SER A 9 -64.09 13.06 8.25
CA SER A 9 -64.74 12.11 7.30
C SER A 9 -63.67 11.75 6.25
N GLU A 10 -63.27 10.51 6.00
CA GLU A 10 -63.98 9.22 5.84
C GLU A 10 -65.01 9.20 4.70
N SER A 11 -65.03 8.19 3.82
CA SER A 11 -64.06 7.11 3.54
C SER A 11 -64.39 6.43 2.20
N GLY A 12 -63.50 5.56 1.69
CA GLY A 12 -63.89 4.44 0.82
C GLY A 12 -63.21 4.34 -0.56
N PRO A 13 -63.06 3.13 -1.16
CA PRO A 13 -62.00 2.87 -2.15
C PRO A 13 -62.43 2.16 -3.47
N VAL A 14 -61.74 2.43 -4.59
CA VAL A 14 -61.72 1.53 -5.77
C VAL A 14 -60.37 1.56 -6.49
N THR A 15 -59.85 0.37 -6.84
CA THR A 15 -58.82 0.09 -7.86
C THR A 15 -59.18 -1.24 -8.54
N PRO A 16 -58.56 -1.67 -9.67
CA PRO A 16 -57.72 -0.96 -10.64
C PRO A 16 -58.30 -1.03 -12.09
N ALA A 17 -57.69 -0.32 -13.06
CA ALA A 17 -57.91 -0.54 -14.50
C ALA A 17 -56.66 -0.20 -15.34
N ALA A 18 -56.51 -0.87 -16.49
CA ALA A 18 -55.33 -0.81 -17.37
C ALA A 18 -55.58 0.02 -18.67
N PRO A 19 -54.58 0.29 -19.53
CA PRO A 19 -54.61 1.44 -20.45
C PRO A 19 -55.23 1.17 -21.84
N PRO A 20 -55.67 2.23 -22.56
CA PRO A 20 -55.93 2.21 -23.99
C PRO A 20 -54.64 2.49 -24.80
N ALA A 21 -54.52 1.92 -26.01
CA ALA A 21 -53.30 1.96 -26.81
C ALA A 21 -53.42 2.73 -28.15
N VAL A 22 -52.28 3.31 -28.55
CA VAL A 22 -51.78 3.63 -29.90
C VAL A 22 -52.69 3.36 -31.11
N LYS A 23 -52.80 4.34 -32.02
CA LYS A 23 -52.95 4.10 -33.47
C LYS A 23 -52.00 4.97 -34.32
N LYS A 24 -51.63 4.46 -35.50
CA LYS A 24 -50.64 5.02 -36.45
C LYS A 24 -51.31 5.53 -37.74
N ALA A 25 -50.62 6.42 -38.45
CA ALA A 25 -50.55 6.48 -39.91
C ALA A 25 -49.10 6.92 -40.27
N VAL A 26 -48.28 6.29 -41.12
CA VAL A 26 -48.40 5.37 -42.28
C VAL A 26 -48.44 6.07 -43.65
N VAL A 27 -47.24 6.46 -44.11
CA VAL A 27 -46.60 6.12 -45.42
C VAL A 27 -47.41 6.20 -46.73
N LYS A 28 -46.84 6.93 -47.71
CA LYS A 28 -46.75 6.47 -49.12
C LYS A 28 -45.58 7.13 -49.87
N SER A 29 -45.21 6.60 -51.04
CA SER A 29 -43.94 6.88 -51.74
C SER A 29 -43.99 6.70 -53.27
N LYS A 30 -42.91 7.13 -53.93
CA LYS A 30 -42.37 6.73 -55.27
C LYS A 30 -43.04 7.24 -56.56
N TRP A 31 -42.24 7.95 -57.38
CA TRP A 31 -41.91 7.77 -58.81
C TRP A 31 -40.46 8.32 -58.94
N GLU A 32 -39.42 7.59 -59.37
CA GLU A 32 -39.03 7.18 -60.75
C GLU A 32 -38.49 8.33 -61.63
N GLY A 33 -37.35 8.19 -62.32
CA GLY A 33 -36.38 7.06 -62.37
C GLY A 33 -35.20 7.29 -63.34
N GLU A 34 -34.33 6.27 -63.47
CA GLU A 34 -33.30 6.04 -64.52
C GLU A 34 -32.11 7.04 -64.62
N ASP A 35 -30.89 6.73 -65.09
CA ASP A 35 -29.89 5.62 -64.93
C ASP A 35 -28.56 6.17 -65.59
N GLU A 36 -27.36 5.58 -65.72
CA GLU A 36 -26.71 4.25 -65.52
C GLU A 36 -25.81 4.27 -64.23
N GLU A 37 -24.82 3.42 -63.86
CA GLU A 37 -23.83 2.50 -64.49
C GLU A 37 -22.75 3.15 -65.39
N ASN A 38 -21.48 2.70 -65.49
CA ASN A 38 -20.69 1.63 -64.82
C ASN A 38 -19.16 1.98 -64.84
N ASP A 39 -18.36 1.26 -64.04
CA ASP A 39 -16.91 0.96 -64.14
C ASP A 39 -15.81 2.02 -63.85
N GLY A 40 -14.62 1.48 -63.55
CA GLY A 40 -13.30 2.16 -63.53
C GLY A 40 -12.28 1.30 -64.28
N PRO A 41 -11.02 1.14 -63.82
CA PRO A 41 -10.17 2.01 -63.01
C PRO A 41 -8.85 2.35 -63.78
N VAL A 42 -7.68 2.29 -63.12
CA VAL A 42 -6.29 2.29 -63.65
C VAL A 42 -5.55 3.64 -63.85
N SER A 43 -4.65 3.83 -62.91
CA SER A 43 -3.41 4.63 -62.79
C SER A 43 -2.53 5.04 -63.99
N ASP A 44 -1.78 6.14 -63.75
CA ASP A 44 -0.33 6.35 -64.01
C ASP A 44 0.15 7.08 -65.31
N TRP A 45 1.40 7.57 -65.26
CA TRP A 45 2.30 8.12 -66.30
C TRP A 45 2.44 9.64 -66.57
N GLU A 46 3.63 9.97 -67.12
CA GLU A 46 4.36 11.24 -67.03
C GLU A 46 4.14 12.28 -68.16
N ALA A 47 4.41 13.54 -67.79
CA ALA A 47 5.14 14.63 -68.49
C ALA A 47 5.34 14.68 -70.03
N SER A 48 5.32 15.91 -70.58
CA SER A 48 6.41 16.56 -71.38
C SER A 48 5.94 17.49 -72.52
N SER A 49 6.51 18.69 -72.58
CA SER A 49 6.81 19.54 -73.77
C SER A 49 7.49 20.83 -73.21
N GLU A 50 8.75 21.13 -73.51
CA GLU A 50 9.32 21.72 -74.75
C GLU A 50 8.98 23.23 -74.91
N GLU A 51 9.87 24.13 -75.36
CA GLU A 51 11.17 23.96 -76.05
C GLU A 51 12.23 25.06 -75.69
N GLU A 52 13.35 25.12 -76.42
CA GLU A 52 14.64 25.77 -76.06
C GLU A 52 14.81 27.28 -76.37
N GLU A 53 15.91 27.88 -75.86
CA GLU A 53 16.95 28.42 -76.76
C GLU A 53 18.35 28.55 -76.07
N LYS A 54 19.46 28.54 -76.84
CA LYS A 54 20.85 28.60 -76.32
C LYS A 54 21.91 29.21 -77.25
N PRO A 55 22.64 30.25 -76.78
CA PRO A 55 24.03 30.58 -77.17
C PRO A 55 25.12 29.67 -76.52
N LYS A 56 26.42 30.03 -76.64
CA LYS A 56 27.62 29.18 -76.35
C LYS A 56 28.84 30.04 -75.90
N THR A 57 29.94 29.64 -75.23
CA THR A 57 30.43 28.51 -74.37
C THR A 57 31.88 28.83 -73.88
N SER A 58 32.39 28.31 -72.74
CA SER A 58 33.76 27.69 -72.61
C SER A 58 34.19 27.29 -71.17
N ALA A 59 35.23 26.45 -71.08
CA ALA A 59 36.02 25.98 -69.91
C ALA A 59 37.41 25.50 -70.45
N PRO A 60 38.38 24.92 -69.66
CA PRO A 60 38.61 24.81 -68.20
C PRO A 60 39.80 25.73 -67.74
N VAL A 61 40.63 25.58 -66.69
CA VAL A 61 41.41 24.47 -66.05
C VAL A 61 41.95 24.91 -64.67
N ALA A 62 42.23 23.96 -63.75
CA ALA A 62 43.40 23.90 -62.82
C ALA A 62 43.12 23.57 -61.33
N ALA A 63 43.97 22.70 -60.80
CA ALA A 63 44.23 22.36 -59.38
C ALA A 63 45.75 22.02 -59.27
N PRO A 64 46.42 21.81 -58.10
CA PRO A 64 45.86 21.60 -56.76
C PRO A 64 46.63 22.28 -55.58
N LYS A 65 46.14 22.10 -54.33
CA LYS A 65 46.97 21.87 -53.11
C LYS A 65 46.15 21.19 -52.00
N LYS A 66 46.82 20.67 -50.96
CA LYS A 66 46.29 19.63 -50.04
C LYS A 66 45.99 20.12 -48.62
N LYS A 67 44.85 19.64 -48.07
CA LYS A 67 44.55 19.23 -46.67
C LYS A 67 44.70 20.27 -45.52
N GLY A 68 43.82 20.27 -44.51
CA GLY A 68 42.59 19.47 -44.40
C GLY A 68 41.71 19.63 -43.16
N THR A 69 40.44 19.25 -43.35
CA THR A 69 39.54 18.59 -42.39
C THR A 69 39.22 19.24 -41.04
N LEU A 70 38.23 20.15 -41.04
CA LEU A 70 37.34 20.40 -39.89
C LEU A 70 36.71 19.10 -39.34
N LYS A 71 36.43 18.13 -40.24
CA LYS A 71 35.82 16.83 -39.91
C LYS A 71 36.65 15.99 -38.91
N ALA A 72 37.96 16.26 -38.77
CA ALA A 72 38.78 15.61 -37.75
C ALA A 72 38.49 16.17 -36.34
N LYS A 73 38.51 17.51 -36.18
CA LYS A 73 38.22 18.17 -34.90
C LYS A 73 36.80 17.94 -34.39
N LEU A 74 35.84 17.73 -35.30
CA LEU A 74 34.47 17.33 -34.95
C LEU A 74 34.38 15.89 -34.44
N ALA A 75 35.20 14.97 -34.94
CA ALA A 75 35.28 13.60 -34.42
C ALA A 75 36.04 13.54 -33.09
N GLU A 76 37.14 14.27 -32.97
CA GLU A 76 37.95 14.43 -31.76
C GLU A 76 37.10 14.99 -30.60
N LYS A 77 36.37 16.09 -30.83
CA LYS A 77 35.47 16.68 -29.82
C LYS A 77 34.21 15.84 -29.54
N ALA A 78 33.80 14.98 -30.47
CA ALA A 78 32.73 14.01 -30.21
C ALA A 78 33.21 12.85 -29.34
N ALA A 79 34.43 12.35 -29.56
CA ALA A 79 35.06 11.34 -28.72
C ALA A 79 35.38 11.88 -27.32
N GLU A 80 35.86 13.11 -27.21
CA GLU A 80 36.06 13.82 -25.93
C GLU A 80 34.74 13.99 -25.16
N LYS A 81 33.61 14.28 -25.86
CA LYS A 81 32.29 14.34 -25.21
C LYS A 81 31.74 12.96 -24.84
N ALA A 82 32.07 11.91 -25.59
CA ALA A 82 31.67 10.54 -25.26
C ALA A 82 32.44 10.00 -24.05
N ALA A 83 33.76 10.18 -24.01
CA ALA A 83 34.58 9.78 -22.86
C ALA A 83 34.24 10.56 -21.57
N ARG A 84 33.63 11.75 -21.70
CA ARG A 84 33.14 12.57 -20.59
C ARG A 84 31.65 12.35 -20.29
N ALA A 85 31.12 11.18 -20.66
CA ALA A 85 29.82 10.67 -20.23
C ALA A 85 29.93 9.39 -19.37
N ASP A 86 31.15 8.87 -19.17
CA ASP A 86 31.45 7.67 -18.37
C ASP A 86 32.12 8.00 -17.01
N GLU A 87 32.29 9.30 -16.66
CA GLU A 87 32.89 9.77 -15.39
C GLU A 87 32.15 11.01 -14.82
N ASP A 88 30.92 10.81 -14.36
CA ASP A 88 30.26 11.47 -13.21
C ASP A 88 28.89 10.77 -13.02
N ASP A 89 28.58 10.29 -11.80
CA ASP A 89 27.42 9.42 -11.49
C ASP A 89 26.40 10.15 -10.58
N ASP A 90 25.20 9.56 -10.36
CA ASP A 90 24.03 10.13 -9.64
C ASP A 90 23.24 11.27 -10.35
N GLU A 91 22.55 10.99 -11.47
CA GLU A 91 21.33 11.73 -11.89
C GLU A 91 20.22 10.76 -12.35
N TYR A 92 18.94 11.08 -12.10
CA TYR A 92 17.79 10.19 -12.36
C TYR A 92 17.29 10.35 -13.80
N ASP A 93 17.06 9.23 -14.51
CA ASP A 93 16.51 9.18 -15.87
C ASP A 93 15.08 8.59 -15.88
N GLU A 94 14.10 9.40 -16.31
CA GLU A 94 12.68 9.03 -16.47
C GLU A 94 12.18 9.29 -17.91
N ASP A 95 12.75 8.64 -18.94
CA ASP A 95 12.25 8.78 -20.32
C ASP A 95 12.17 7.46 -21.11
N ALA A 96 11.17 6.62 -20.79
CA ALA A 96 10.97 5.29 -21.37
C ALA A 96 9.53 5.02 -21.89
N VAL A 97 9.02 5.88 -22.79
CA VAL A 97 7.72 5.67 -23.47
C VAL A 97 7.86 4.65 -24.62
N LEU A 98 6.89 3.72 -24.74
CA LEU A 98 7.06 2.43 -25.44
C LEU A 98 6.99 2.43 -26.99
N ASP A 99 7.68 1.44 -27.61
CA ASP A 99 7.66 1.15 -29.06
C ASP A 99 6.25 0.74 -29.57
N PRO A 100 5.72 1.37 -30.65
CA PRO A 100 4.47 1.00 -31.31
C PRO A 100 4.29 -0.50 -31.63
N ARG A 101 5.36 -1.27 -31.81
CA ARG A 101 5.31 -2.72 -32.05
C ARG A 101 4.73 -3.51 -30.88
N GLU A 102 4.89 -3.03 -29.64
CA GLU A 102 4.44 -3.77 -28.47
C GLU A 102 2.93 -3.68 -28.24
N LYS A 103 2.28 -2.61 -28.73
CA LYS A 103 0.81 -2.52 -28.79
C LYS A 103 0.21 -3.64 -29.66
N ALA A 104 0.79 -3.86 -30.85
CA ALA A 104 0.38 -4.94 -31.74
C ALA A 104 0.66 -6.35 -31.16
N ARG A 105 1.60 -6.49 -30.21
CA ARG A 105 1.74 -7.72 -29.42
C ARG A 105 0.58 -7.85 -28.42
N ARG A 106 0.30 -6.83 -27.61
CA ARG A 106 -0.79 -6.79 -26.61
C ARG A 106 -2.19 -6.98 -27.20
N ASP A 107 -2.42 -6.61 -28.46
CA ASP A 107 -3.70 -6.83 -29.14
C ASP A 107 -3.87 -8.32 -29.56
N ARG A 108 -2.81 -8.94 -30.11
CA ARG A 108 -2.78 -10.38 -30.46
C ARG A 108 -2.74 -11.29 -29.22
N GLU A 109 -2.16 -10.80 -28.13
CA GLU A 109 -2.15 -11.44 -26.81
C GLU A 109 -3.53 -11.41 -26.16
N ARG A 110 -4.35 -10.37 -26.42
CA ARG A 110 -5.78 -10.34 -26.05
C ARG A 110 -6.63 -11.29 -26.89
N GLU A 111 -6.33 -11.44 -28.18
CA GLU A 111 -6.97 -12.45 -29.05
C GLU A 111 -6.69 -13.87 -28.53
N LEU A 112 -5.42 -14.18 -28.22
CA LEU A 112 -5.04 -15.44 -27.57
C LEU A 112 -5.71 -15.66 -26.21
N ASN A 113 -5.90 -14.60 -25.43
CA ASN A 113 -6.57 -14.67 -24.13
C ASN A 113 -8.09 -14.89 -24.26
N ALA A 114 -8.73 -14.41 -25.33
CA ALA A 114 -10.13 -14.75 -25.62
C ALA A 114 -10.31 -16.24 -25.94
N ASP A 115 -9.42 -16.81 -26.76
CA ASP A 115 -9.39 -18.25 -27.05
C ASP A 115 -9.03 -19.10 -25.83
N LEU A 116 -8.13 -18.62 -24.95
CA LEU A 116 -7.84 -19.28 -23.68
C LEU A 116 -9.04 -19.27 -22.71
N ASN A 117 -9.86 -18.21 -22.69
CA ASN A 117 -11.08 -18.20 -21.90
C ASN A 117 -12.14 -19.16 -22.46
N ASN A 118 -12.30 -19.25 -23.79
CA ASN A 118 -13.11 -20.29 -24.44
C ASN A 118 -12.62 -21.71 -24.08
N ALA A 119 -11.30 -21.92 -23.96
CA ALA A 119 -10.73 -23.20 -23.52
C ALA A 119 -10.91 -23.46 -22.02
N ALA A 120 -10.89 -22.42 -21.18
CA ALA A 120 -11.08 -22.51 -19.73
C ALA A 120 -12.53 -22.89 -19.37
N GLU A 121 -13.53 -22.34 -20.06
CA GLU A 121 -14.93 -22.73 -19.89
C GLU A 121 -15.18 -24.20 -20.28
N LEU A 122 -14.35 -24.75 -21.19
CA LEU A 122 -14.38 -26.17 -21.57
C LEU A 122 -13.60 -27.11 -20.60
N LEU A 123 -12.83 -26.56 -19.66
CA LEU A 123 -11.94 -27.31 -18.74
C LEU A 123 -12.27 -27.12 -17.24
N GLY A 124 -13.31 -26.37 -16.91
CA GLY A 124 -13.68 -26.08 -15.53
C GLY A 124 -14.26 -27.28 -14.76
N ALA A 125 -13.41 -28.04 -14.03
CA ALA A 125 -13.72 -28.71 -12.74
C ALA A 125 -12.55 -29.59 -12.20
N ALA A 126 -11.46 -29.02 -11.68
CA ALA A 126 -10.43 -29.79 -10.95
C ALA A 126 -9.74 -28.97 -9.83
N ALA A 127 -9.50 -29.66 -8.70
CA ALA A 127 -8.96 -29.19 -7.41
C ALA A 127 -7.93 -28.02 -7.45
N LEU A 128 -8.06 -26.95 -6.65
CA LEU A 128 -8.05 -26.88 -5.16
C LEU A 128 -6.72 -27.32 -4.54
N GLY A 129 -5.96 -26.35 -4.01
CA GLY A 129 -4.82 -26.58 -3.12
C GLY A 129 -5.27 -26.77 -1.66
N GLY A 130 -4.32 -27.01 -0.75
CA GLY A 130 -4.69 -27.14 0.66
C GLY A 130 -3.56 -27.12 1.68
N THR A 131 -3.89 -26.56 2.85
CA THR A 131 -3.67 -27.28 4.10
C THR A 131 -4.51 -28.58 4.10
N SER A 132 -4.28 -29.52 5.01
CA SER A 132 -4.99 -30.81 4.95
C SER A 132 -6.45 -30.67 5.42
N SER A 133 -7.31 -30.22 4.49
CA SER A 133 -8.71 -29.91 4.77
C SER A 133 -9.43 -31.10 5.38
N LYS A 134 -9.14 -32.31 4.90
CA LYS A 134 -9.75 -33.59 5.32
C LYS A 134 -9.86 -33.76 6.83
N GLU A 135 -8.84 -33.40 7.62
CA GLU A 135 -8.91 -33.56 9.08
C GLU A 135 -9.84 -32.53 9.71
N LEU A 136 -9.77 -31.25 9.31
CA LEU A 136 -10.61 -30.18 9.84
C LEU A 136 -12.06 -30.27 9.32
N ASP A 137 -12.23 -30.56 8.03
CA ASP A 137 -13.48 -30.94 7.38
C ASP A 137 -14.11 -32.15 8.09
N SER A 138 -13.32 -33.15 8.51
CA SER A 138 -13.86 -34.32 9.25
C SER A 138 -14.33 -33.99 10.66
N LEU A 139 -13.87 -32.88 11.26
CA LEU A 139 -14.39 -32.35 12.52
C LEU A 139 -15.67 -31.53 12.28
N ILE A 140 -15.68 -30.69 11.24
CA ILE A 140 -16.81 -29.80 10.91
C ILE A 140 -18.00 -30.57 10.32
N SER A 141 -17.74 -31.62 9.54
CA SER A 141 -18.75 -32.51 8.94
C SER A 141 -19.07 -33.76 9.80
N ALA A 142 -18.52 -33.85 11.02
CA ALA A 142 -18.76 -34.97 11.91
C ALA A 142 -20.26 -35.13 12.24
N GLN A 143 -20.82 -36.30 11.94
CA GLN A 143 -22.17 -36.69 12.36
C GLN A 143 -22.10 -37.82 13.40
N PRO A 144 -21.74 -37.53 14.67
CA PRO A 144 -21.77 -38.54 15.74
C PRO A 144 -23.22 -39.00 15.99
N ARG A 145 -23.41 -40.31 16.11
CA ARG A 145 -24.73 -40.95 16.31
C ARG A 145 -24.75 -41.92 17.49
N THR A 146 -23.60 -42.49 17.85
CA THR A 146 -23.41 -43.27 19.07
C THR A 146 -22.81 -42.42 20.19
N LYS A 147 -22.93 -42.87 21.45
CA LYS A 147 -22.29 -42.21 22.59
C LYS A 147 -20.77 -42.23 22.47
N GLU A 148 -20.24 -43.28 21.86
CA GLU A 148 -18.82 -43.50 21.63
C GLU A 148 -18.28 -42.53 20.56
N ASP A 149 -19.04 -42.26 19.49
CA ASP A 149 -18.68 -41.25 18.48
C ASP A 149 -18.51 -39.85 19.09
N PHE A 150 -19.35 -39.49 20.07
CA PHE A 150 -19.25 -38.20 20.80
C PHE A 150 -18.01 -38.13 21.70
N VAL A 151 -17.53 -39.26 22.24
CA VAL A 151 -16.28 -39.33 23.01
C VAL A 151 -15.07 -39.19 22.09
N ASP A 152 -15.09 -39.83 20.93
CA ASP A 152 -14.05 -39.71 19.90
C ASP A 152 -13.98 -38.28 19.34
N LEU A 153 -15.12 -37.67 18.99
CA LEU A 153 -15.20 -36.29 18.52
C LEU A 153 -14.65 -35.31 19.58
N SER A 154 -15.08 -35.45 20.84
CA SER A 154 -14.56 -34.65 21.95
C SER A 154 -13.04 -34.80 22.12
N SER A 155 -12.52 -36.03 22.00
CA SER A 155 -11.09 -36.32 22.09
C SER A 155 -10.29 -35.64 20.97
N ARG A 156 -10.80 -35.67 19.73
CA ARG A 156 -10.16 -34.99 18.59
C ARG A 156 -10.24 -33.46 18.71
N ILE A 157 -11.36 -32.89 19.14
CA ILE A 157 -11.48 -31.45 19.43
C ILE A 157 -10.44 -31.03 20.48
N ILE A 158 -10.28 -31.83 21.54
CA ILE A 158 -9.27 -31.57 22.57
C ILE A 158 -7.85 -31.65 21.99
N GLU A 159 -7.55 -32.63 21.15
CA GLU A 159 -6.21 -32.84 20.58
C GLU A 159 -5.82 -31.78 19.53
N PHE A 160 -6.68 -31.49 18.56
CA PHE A 160 -6.35 -30.58 17.45
C PHE A 160 -6.53 -29.10 17.82
N ILE A 161 -7.55 -28.76 18.62
CA ILE A 161 -7.91 -27.37 18.92
C ILE A 161 -7.43 -26.98 20.33
N ILE A 162 -7.97 -27.63 21.37
CA ILE A 162 -7.78 -27.15 22.76
C ILE A 162 -6.33 -27.28 23.24
N LYS A 163 -5.61 -28.34 22.83
CA LYS A 163 -4.19 -28.61 23.15
C LYS A 163 -3.28 -27.43 22.83
N GLN A 164 -3.56 -26.68 21.76
CA GLN A 164 -2.79 -25.51 21.32
C GLN A 164 -2.97 -24.28 22.23
N HIS A 165 -3.89 -24.33 23.18
CA HIS A 165 -4.25 -23.19 24.04
C HIS A 165 -4.01 -23.46 25.53
N GLN A 166 -3.76 -24.71 25.93
CA GLN A 166 -3.53 -25.13 27.32
C GLN A 166 -2.39 -24.38 28.04
N ASN A 167 -1.40 -23.87 27.30
CA ASN A 167 -0.26 -23.14 27.86
C ASN A 167 -0.47 -21.61 27.95
N LYS A 168 -1.62 -21.07 27.49
CA LYS A 168 -1.89 -19.62 27.50
C LYS A 168 -2.36 -19.15 28.90
N PRO A 169 -1.96 -17.95 29.37
CA PRO A 169 -2.19 -17.52 30.76
C PRO A 169 -3.66 -17.37 31.16
N LEU A 170 -4.58 -17.18 30.20
CA LEU A 170 -6.03 -17.08 30.43
C LEU A 170 -6.79 -18.39 30.19
N TYR A 171 -6.10 -19.52 29.98
CA TYR A 171 -6.73 -20.81 29.66
C TYR A 171 -7.74 -21.28 30.74
N ALA A 172 -7.50 -20.98 32.03
CA ALA A 172 -8.44 -21.27 33.10
C ALA A 172 -9.80 -20.55 32.92
N THR A 173 -9.77 -19.25 32.61
CA THR A 173 -10.96 -18.42 32.35
C THR A 173 -11.67 -18.85 31.07
N PHE A 174 -10.92 -19.22 30.03
CA PHE A 174 -11.48 -19.83 28.82
C PHE A 174 -12.24 -21.13 29.14
N VAL A 175 -11.66 -22.04 29.93
CA VAL A 175 -12.34 -23.30 30.34
C VAL A 175 -13.58 -23.02 31.17
N GLU A 176 -13.54 -22.07 32.12
CA GLU A 176 -14.71 -21.68 32.92
C GLU A 176 -15.87 -21.18 32.04
N HIS A 177 -15.58 -20.28 31.11
CA HIS A 177 -16.58 -19.76 30.16
C HIS A 177 -17.08 -20.87 29.22
N HIS A 178 -16.19 -21.65 28.62
CA HIS A 178 -16.55 -22.64 27.61
C HIS A 178 -17.37 -23.80 28.19
N VAL A 179 -17.08 -24.24 29.43
CA VAL A 179 -17.90 -25.22 30.16
C VAL A 179 -19.32 -24.69 30.43
N ARG A 180 -19.48 -23.38 30.67
CA ARG A 180 -20.79 -22.74 30.86
C ARG A 180 -21.59 -22.70 29.56
N GLU A 181 -20.99 -22.29 28.44
CA GLU A 181 -21.66 -22.26 27.13
C GLU A 181 -22.09 -23.67 26.68
N LEU A 182 -21.19 -24.66 26.78
CA LEU A 182 -21.49 -26.06 26.45
C LEU A 182 -22.61 -26.66 27.32
N ALA A 183 -22.86 -26.09 28.51
CA ALA A 183 -23.91 -26.54 29.42
C ALA A 183 -25.26 -25.84 29.22
N MET A 184 -25.34 -24.72 28.48
CA MET A 184 -26.59 -23.98 28.26
C MET A 184 -27.75 -24.79 27.65
N PRO A 185 -27.54 -25.67 26.65
CA PRO A 185 -28.64 -26.45 26.06
C PRO A 185 -29.04 -27.70 26.87
N LEU A 186 -28.37 -27.99 27.99
CA LEU A 186 -28.59 -29.19 28.80
C LEU A 186 -29.67 -28.97 29.88
N LYS A 187 -30.34 -30.05 30.30
CA LYS A 187 -31.33 -29.98 31.38
C LYS A 187 -30.64 -29.88 32.74
N ASP A 188 -31.37 -29.39 33.74
CA ASP A 188 -30.90 -29.18 35.11
C ASP A 188 -30.31 -30.45 35.78
N VAL A 189 -30.80 -31.64 35.41
CA VAL A 189 -30.28 -32.93 35.89
C VAL A 189 -28.93 -33.27 35.22
N GLU A 190 -28.76 -32.88 33.96
CA GLU A 190 -27.59 -33.17 33.12
C GLU A 190 -26.44 -32.21 33.48
N VAL A 191 -26.74 -30.92 33.66
CA VAL A 191 -25.80 -29.92 34.19
C VAL A 191 -25.28 -30.33 35.58
N ARG A 192 -26.17 -30.78 36.48
CA ARG A 192 -25.77 -31.28 37.82
C ARG A 192 -24.90 -32.54 37.73
N LYS A 193 -25.13 -33.42 36.75
CA LYS A 193 -24.29 -34.60 36.49
C LYS A 193 -22.89 -34.20 35.99
N ALA A 194 -22.78 -33.22 35.09
CA ALA A 194 -21.50 -32.69 34.62
C ALA A 194 -20.70 -32.02 35.75
N ALA A 195 -21.36 -31.18 36.56
CA ALA A 195 -20.74 -30.53 37.73
C ALA A 195 -20.19 -31.53 38.76
N SER A 196 -20.87 -32.68 38.95
CA SER A 196 -20.38 -33.78 39.80
C SER A 196 -19.09 -34.41 39.26
N GLY A 197 -18.94 -34.52 37.93
CA GLY A 197 -17.72 -34.99 37.29
C GLY A 197 -16.53 -34.05 37.54
N LEU A 198 -16.74 -32.74 37.35
CA LEU A 198 -15.71 -31.72 37.64
C LEU A 198 -15.35 -31.68 39.13
N THR A 199 -16.33 -31.89 40.03
CA THR A 199 -16.11 -31.99 41.47
C THR A 199 -15.23 -33.21 41.82
N THR A 200 -15.43 -34.34 41.14
CA THR A 200 -14.60 -35.53 41.31
C THR A 200 -13.15 -35.27 40.87
N LEU A 201 -12.96 -34.67 39.69
CA LEU A 201 -11.64 -34.30 39.18
C LEU A 201 -10.90 -33.30 40.10
N ALA A 202 -11.61 -32.34 40.68
CA ALA A 202 -11.04 -31.41 41.65
C ALA A 202 -10.57 -32.12 42.94
N ASN A 203 -11.34 -33.09 43.44
CA ASN A 203 -10.96 -33.91 44.59
C ASN A 203 -9.75 -34.82 44.28
N GLU A 204 -9.67 -35.37 43.06
CA GLU A 204 -8.50 -36.14 42.61
C GLU A 204 -7.24 -35.27 42.52
N LYS A 205 -7.34 -34.05 41.96
CA LYS A 205 -6.22 -33.10 41.93
C LYS A 205 -5.78 -32.65 43.33
N GLN A 206 -6.73 -32.43 44.24
CA GLN A 206 -6.41 -32.14 45.64
C GLN A 206 -5.73 -33.34 46.32
N LYS A 207 -6.13 -34.57 46.00
CA LYS A 207 -5.47 -35.79 46.49
C LYS A 207 -4.05 -35.92 45.94
N GLU A 208 -3.82 -35.74 44.63
CA GLU A 208 -2.47 -35.73 44.04
C GLU A 208 -1.54 -34.73 44.75
N GLN A 209 -2.03 -33.53 45.07
CA GLN A 209 -1.25 -32.50 45.78
C GLN A 209 -0.96 -32.89 47.24
N ARG A 210 -1.91 -33.55 47.92
CA ARG A 210 -1.71 -34.11 49.27
C ARG A 210 -0.71 -35.27 49.26
N ASP A 211 -0.83 -36.21 48.34
CA ASP A 211 0.09 -37.35 48.21
C ASP A 211 1.53 -36.87 47.87
N LYS A 212 1.68 -35.79 47.09
CA LYS A 212 2.96 -35.12 46.80
C LYS A 212 3.55 -34.35 47.99
N THR A 213 2.75 -33.99 49.00
CA THR A 213 3.23 -33.32 50.24
C THR A 213 3.37 -34.27 51.44
N SER A 214 2.66 -35.40 51.47
CA SER A 214 2.76 -36.41 52.53
C SER A 214 3.93 -37.39 52.31
N GLY A 215 5.16 -36.93 52.59
CA GLY A 215 6.40 -37.70 52.38
C GLY A 215 6.61 -38.93 53.28
N LYS A 216 5.76 -39.97 53.18
CA LYS A 216 5.90 -41.25 53.90
C LYS A 216 6.55 -42.34 53.04
N LYS A 217 7.85 -42.53 53.22
CA LYS A 217 8.57 -43.72 52.72
C LYS A 217 8.14 -44.99 53.48
N LYS A 218 7.81 -46.05 52.75
CA LYS A 218 8.21 -47.43 53.09
C LYS A 218 9.21 -47.88 52.03
N GLY A 219 10.29 -48.55 52.43
CA GLY A 219 11.44 -48.79 51.56
C GLY A 219 11.83 -50.27 51.41
N SER A 220 12.63 -50.54 50.39
CA SER A 220 13.53 -51.69 50.30
C SER A 220 14.83 -51.27 49.59
N TYR A 221 15.80 -52.17 49.51
CA TYR A 221 17.23 -51.88 49.48
C TYR A 221 17.86 -51.54 48.12
N SER A 222 18.95 -50.74 48.20
CA SER A 222 20.08 -50.62 47.25
C SER A 222 19.80 -50.03 45.84
N THR A 223 20.71 -49.31 45.17
CA THR A 223 22.11 -48.91 45.50
C THR A 223 22.30 -47.42 45.13
N ARG A 224 23.21 -46.70 45.80
CA ARG A 224 23.58 -45.33 45.38
C ARG A 224 24.48 -45.34 44.13
N ILE A 225 24.13 -44.55 43.12
CA ILE A 225 25.09 -43.86 42.27
C ILE A 225 24.99 -42.37 42.60
N ILE A 226 26.13 -41.69 42.72
CA ILE A 226 26.21 -40.25 42.97
C ILE A 226 26.33 -39.56 41.62
N ILE A 227 25.39 -38.68 41.29
CA ILE A 227 25.52 -37.72 40.19
C ILE A 227 25.89 -36.38 40.83
N PRO A 228 26.98 -35.71 40.40
CA PRO A 228 27.39 -34.44 41.00
C PRO A 228 26.39 -33.31 40.69
N HIS A 229 26.28 -32.36 41.61
CA HIS A 229 25.52 -31.13 41.40
C HIS A 229 26.27 -30.24 40.42
N ASN A 230 25.89 -30.29 39.13
CA ASN A 230 26.47 -29.40 38.12
C ASN A 230 25.79 -28.01 38.16
N PRO A 231 26.50 -26.92 38.54
CA PRO A 231 25.93 -25.57 38.55
C PRO A 231 25.55 -25.07 37.15
N GLU A 232 26.13 -25.64 36.08
CA GLU A 232 25.69 -25.35 34.71
C GLU A 232 24.21 -25.66 34.50
N TYR A 233 23.61 -26.64 35.19
CA TYR A 233 22.19 -26.96 35.00
C TYR A 233 21.25 -25.88 35.56
N HIS A 234 21.71 -25.11 36.56
CA HIS A 234 20.99 -23.95 37.06
C HIS A 234 21.27 -22.71 36.19
N GLN A 235 22.49 -22.56 35.68
CA GLN A 235 22.77 -21.56 34.64
C GLN A 235 22.04 -21.85 33.33
N LEU A 236 21.80 -23.10 32.95
CA LEU A 236 21.01 -23.46 31.76
C LEU A 236 19.53 -23.14 31.96
N LYS A 237 18.97 -23.28 33.18
CA LYS A 237 17.60 -22.85 33.46
C LYS A 237 17.41 -21.35 33.62
N LEU A 238 18.49 -20.60 33.89
CA LEU A 238 18.51 -19.14 33.80
C LEU A 238 18.70 -18.72 32.34
N LYS A 239 19.71 -19.26 31.65
CA LYS A 239 19.94 -19.06 30.21
C LYS A 239 18.80 -19.54 29.31
N SER A 240 17.97 -20.51 29.71
CA SER A 240 16.75 -20.90 28.97
C SER A 240 15.53 -20.03 29.31
N LYS A 241 15.72 -19.04 30.18
CA LYS A 241 14.76 -17.98 30.53
C LYS A 241 15.27 -16.59 30.09
N GLU A 242 16.57 -16.46 29.89
CA GLU A 242 17.27 -15.39 29.17
C GLU A 242 17.42 -15.70 27.67
N MET A 243 17.17 -16.95 27.22
CA MET A 243 16.85 -17.25 25.83
C MET A 243 15.56 -16.50 25.53
N SER A 244 15.73 -15.38 24.83
CA SER A 244 14.69 -14.46 24.40
C SER A 244 13.43 -15.21 23.97
N ALA A 245 12.27 -14.76 24.45
CA ALA A 245 11.03 -15.01 23.70
C ALA A 245 11.29 -14.52 22.27
N ALA A 246 11.15 -15.42 21.29
CA ALA A 246 11.67 -15.18 19.95
C ALA A 246 11.17 -13.83 19.41
N LYS A 247 12.11 -12.90 19.19
CA LYS A 247 11.80 -11.54 18.73
C LYS A 247 11.04 -11.61 17.41
N THR A 248 10.05 -10.75 17.24
CA THR A 248 9.34 -10.59 15.96
C THR A 248 10.32 -10.06 14.92
N PRO A 249 10.63 -10.83 13.85
CA PRO A 249 11.53 -10.34 12.81
C PRO A 249 10.78 -9.38 11.90
N ILE A 250 11.18 -8.11 11.94
CA ILE A 250 10.61 -7.02 11.16
C ILE A 250 11.61 -6.63 10.07
N PHE A 251 11.15 -6.41 8.84
CA PHE A 251 11.96 -5.84 7.77
C PHE A 251 11.33 -4.54 7.28
N LEU A 252 12.13 -3.47 7.21
CA LEU A 252 11.69 -2.15 6.77
C LEU A 252 12.52 -1.66 5.58
N ILE A 253 11.82 -1.32 4.51
CA ILE A 253 12.37 -0.76 3.28
C ILE A 253 12.05 0.73 3.25
N GLY A 254 13.02 1.57 2.91
CA GLY A 254 12.84 3.04 2.93
C GLY A 254 13.12 3.70 4.28
N ALA A 255 13.87 3.03 5.17
CA ALA A 255 14.27 3.55 6.50
C ALA A 255 15.03 4.91 6.47
N THR A 256 15.60 5.30 5.32
CA THR A 256 16.24 6.61 5.09
C THR A 256 15.31 7.65 4.47
N GLY A 257 14.10 7.26 4.07
CA GLY A 257 13.07 8.13 3.48
C GLY A 257 12.25 8.88 4.53
N TYR A 258 11.42 9.81 4.06
CA TYR A 258 10.63 10.72 4.91
C TYR A 258 9.61 9.98 5.79
N VAL A 259 8.76 9.14 5.19
CA VAL A 259 7.81 8.29 5.92
C VAL A 259 8.54 7.17 6.65
N GLY A 260 9.30 6.34 5.93
CA GLY A 260 9.96 5.15 6.47
C GLY A 260 10.92 5.42 7.64
N GLY A 261 11.64 6.54 7.63
CA GLY A 261 12.47 6.95 8.78
C GLY A 261 11.65 7.35 10.01
N THR A 262 10.50 7.99 9.81
CA THR A 262 9.59 8.35 10.93
C THR A 262 8.92 7.10 11.49
N VAL A 263 8.51 6.15 10.63
CA VAL A 263 8.01 4.82 11.03
C VAL A 263 9.08 4.04 11.78
N LEU A 264 10.34 4.04 11.32
CA LEU A 264 11.46 3.41 12.05
C LEU A 264 11.64 4.01 13.45
N HIS A 265 11.66 5.34 13.56
CA HIS A 265 11.79 6.01 14.84
C HIS A 265 10.66 5.61 15.81
N ARG A 266 9.42 5.45 15.31
CA ARG A 266 8.30 4.95 16.10
C ARG A 266 8.47 3.48 16.51
N LEU A 267 8.86 2.58 15.61
CA LEU A 267 9.14 1.18 15.94
C LEU A 267 10.24 1.04 17.02
N LEU A 268 11.26 1.89 16.97
CA LEU A 268 12.36 1.95 17.95
C LEU A 268 11.96 2.58 19.30
N THR A 269 10.86 3.34 19.35
CA THR A 269 10.33 3.97 20.58
C THR A 269 9.04 3.30 21.07
N HIS A 270 8.65 2.18 20.45
CA HIS A 270 7.44 1.45 20.77
C HIS A 270 7.52 0.75 22.13
N LEU A 271 6.36 0.55 22.78
CA LEU A 271 6.26 -0.11 24.08
C LEU A 271 6.73 -1.57 24.09
N SER A 272 6.81 -2.21 22.92
CA SER A 272 7.29 -3.58 22.70
C SER A 272 8.57 -3.65 21.86
N ALA A 273 9.32 -2.55 21.72
CA ALA A 273 10.54 -2.48 20.91
C ALA A 273 11.62 -3.49 21.33
N ASP A 274 11.65 -3.90 22.60
CA ASP A 274 12.53 -4.97 23.10
C ASP A 274 12.16 -6.35 22.55
N THR A 275 10.92 -6.55 22.11
CA THR A 275 10.45 -7.78 21.43
C THR A 275 10.70 -7.78 19.93
N PHE A 276 11.16 -6.68 19.33
CA PHE A 276 11.38 -6.58 17.88
C PHE A 276 12.82 -6.94 17.46
N GLU A 277 12.98 -7.51 16.28
CA GLU A 277 14.26 -7.66 15.59
C GLU A 277 14.15 -6.98 14.22
N ILE A 278 14.50 -5.69 14.16
CA ILE A 278 14.32 -4.86 12.97
C ILE A 278 15.54 -4.96 12.07
N THR A 279 15.32 -5.36 10.82
CA THR A 279 16.30 -5.32 9.71
C THR A 279 15.92 -4.22 8.73
N VAL A 280 16.88 -3.45 8.23
CA VAL A 280 16.63 -2.31 7.34
C VAL A 280 17.50 -2.35 6.10
N LEU A 281 16.91 -2.20 4.91
CA LEU A 281 17.64 -2.12 3.64
C LEU A 281 18.04 -0.67 3.35
N VAL A 282 19.33 -0.43 3.08
CA VAL A 282 19.87 0.91 2.79
C VAL A 282 20.93 0.91 1.68
N ARG A 283 20.88 1.91 0.80
CA ARG A 283 21.85 2.04 -0.32
C ARG A 283 23.26 2.50 0.12
N SER A 284 23.41 3.12 1.30
CA SER A 284 24.66 3.76 1.73
C SER A 284 25.30 3.05 2.93
N GLU A 285 26.56 2.64 2.79
CA GLU A 285 27.37 2.09 3.90
C GLU A 285 27.51 3.05 5.08
N GLU A 286 27.59 4.37 4.83
CA GLU A 286 27.72 5.36 5.90
C GLU A 286 26.46 5.40 6.76
N LYS A 287 25.29 5.41 6.10
CA LYS A 287 23.99 5.35 6.78
C LYS A 287 23.78 4.00 7.47
N ALA A 288 24.25 2.90 6.89
CA ALA A 288 24.28 1.59 7.56
C ALA A 288 25.06 1.65 8.88
N LYS A 289 26.33 2.07 8.85
CA LYS A 289 27.19 2.16 10.05
C LYS A 289 26.61 3.08 11.13
N LYS A 290 25.90 4.15 10.74
CA LYS A 290 25.15 5.00 11.67
C LYS A 290 23.93 4.28 12.28
N LEU A 291 23.18 3.53 11.47
CA LEU A 291 21.98 2.79 11.90
C LEU A 291 22.28 1.68 12.92
N GLU A 292 23.47 1.07 12.92
CA GLU A 292 23.88 0.10 13.96
C GLU A 292 23.73 0.67 15.38
N SER A 293 24.02 1.96 15.57
CA SER A 293 23.90 2.64 16.87
C SER A 293 22.45 2.81 17.36
N PHE A 294 21.46 2.61 16.48
CA PHE A 294 20.03 2.63 16.79
C PHE A 294 19.46 1.24 17.12
N GLY A 295 20.28 0.19 17.14
CA GLY A 295 19.86 -1.16 17.53
C GLY A 295 19.13 -1.97 16.45
N VAL A 296 19.20 -1.55 15.19
CA VAL A 296 18.71 -2.31 14.02
C VAL A 296 19.83 -3.11 13.35
N LYS A 297 19.45 -4.05 12.49
CA LYS A 297 20.35 -4.73 11.55
C LYS A 297 20.31 -4.02 10.18
N PRO A 298 21.25 -3.11 9.86
CA PRO A 298 21.32 -2.55 8.51
C PRO A 298 21.89 -3.58 7.52
N VAL A 299 21.34 -3.61 6.31
CA VAL A 299 21.86 -4.38 5.18
C VAL A 299 22.06 -3.43 4.01
N VAL A 300 23.25 -3.48 3.41
CA VAL A 300 23.61 -2.63 2.28
C VAL A 300 23.11 -3.26 0.99
N GLY A 301 22.33 -2.51 0.21
CA GLY A 301 21.75 -2.96 -1.06
C GLY A 301 20.62 -2.06 -1.57
N SER A 302 20.02 -2.46 -2.69
CA SER A 302 18.98 -1.75 -3.43
C SER A 302 17.68 -2.56 -3.54
N THR A 303 16.55 -1.91 -3.81
CA THR A 303 15.30 -2.63 -4.15
C THR A 303 15.43 -3.41 -5.46
N LYS A 304 16.36 -3.01 -6.33
CA LYS A 304 16.66 -3.69 -7.59
C LYS A 304 17.49 -4.98 -7.41
N ASP A 305 18.06 -5.22 -6.22
CA ASP A 305 18.78 -6.46 -5.89
C ASP A 305 17.78 -7.58 -5.55
N VAL A 306 16.96 -8.01 -6.53
CA VAL A 306 15.81 -8.90 -6.35
C VAL A 306 16.10 -10.10 -5.44
N ALA A 307 17.19 -10.83 -5.66
CA ALA A 307 17.55 -12.01 -4.85
C ALA A 307 17.94 -11.68 -3.39
N LEU A 308 18.50 -10.49 -3.15
CA LEU A 308 18.78 -9.99 -1.80
C LEU A 308 17.46 -9.58 -1.11
N LEU A 309 16.61 -8.83 -1.82
CA LEU A 309 15.32 -8.37 -1.32
C LEU A 309 14.40 -9.55 -0.96
N GLU A 310 14.23 -10.53 -1.85
CA GLU A 310 13.53 -11.78 -1.58
C GLU A 310 14.07 -12.50 -0.34
N GLY A 311 15.40 -12.64 -0.23
CA GLY A 311 16.06 -13.38 0.84
C GLY A 311 15.99 -12.69 2.21
N LEU A 312 15.94 -11.36 2.24
CA LEU A 312 15.68 -10.58 3.46
C LEU A 312 14.20 -10.69 3.88
N VAL A 313 13.28 -10.61 2.92
CA VAL A 313 11.85 -10.70 3.16
C VAL A 313 11.42 -12.09 3.62
N GLU A 314 12.02 -13.17 3.10
CA GLU A 314 11.75 -14.55 3.57
C GLU A 314 11.99 -14.71 5.09
N GLN A 315 12.96 -13.96 5.64
CA GLN A 315 13.31 -13.99 7.06
C GLN A 315 12.36 -13.17 7.94
N ALA A 316 11.61 -12.23 7.38
CA ALA A 316 10.72 -11.31 8.10
C ALA A 316 9.30 -11.86 8.28
N HIS A 317 8.73 -11.71 9.48
CA HIS A 317 7.30 -12.00 9.73
C HIS A 317 6.43 -10.77 9.41
N VAL A 318 6.99 -9.57 9.55
CA VAL A 318 6.33 -8.30 9.26
C VAL A 318 7.22 -7.47 8.34
N VAL A 319 6.67 -7.05 7.20
CA VAL A 319 7.36 -6.17 6.24
C VAL A 319 6.67 -4.82 6.21
N PHE A 320 7.45 -3.75 6.37
CA PHE A 320 7.05 -2.38 6.09
C PHE A 320 7.68 -1.93 4.77
N SER A 321 6.86 -1.73 3.74
CA SER A 321 7.31 -1.20 2.46
C SER A 321 7.02 0.29 2.38
N CYS A 322 8.05 1.11 2.63
CA CYS A 322 7.97 2.58 2.73
C CYS A 322 9.02 3.29 1.85
N ALA A 323 9.46 2.64 0.76
CA ALA A 323 10.56 3.11 -0.09
C ALA A 323 10.08 3.78 -1.38
N ASP A 324 9.13 3.14 -2.06
CA ASP A 324 8.63 3.46 -3.39
C ASP A 324 7.22 2.83 -3.50
N ALA A 325 6.29 3.52 -4.15
CA ALA A 325 4.90 3.10 -4.34
C ALA A 325 4.61 2.58 -5.76
N ASP A 326 5.56 2.77 -6.69
CA ASP A 326 5.39 2.49 -8.12
C ASP A 326 6.39 1.41 -8.63
N ASP A 327 7.41 1.06 -7.82
CA ASP A 327 8.41 -0.01 -8.06
C ASP A 327 7.80 -1.44 -7.99
N LEU A 328 6.90 -1.76 -8.93
CA LEU A 328 6.26 -3.07 -9.05
C LEU A 328 7.25 -4.26 -9.02
N PRO A 329 8.41 -4.25 -9.72
CA PRO A 329 9.38 -5.35 -9.64
C PRO A 329 9.94 -5.58 -8.22
N ALA A 330 10.10 -4.52 -7.42
CA ALA A 330 10.47 -4.67 -6.02
C ALA A 330 9.32 -5.22 -5.17
N MET A 331 8.07 -4.84 -5.47
CA MET A 331 6.91 -5.45 -4.82
C MET A 331 6.77 -6.93 -5.15
N GLU A 332 6.96 -7.33 -6.41
CA GLU A 332 6.98 -8.75 -6.83
C GLU A 332 8.06 -9.55 -6.07
N ALA A 333 9.24 -8.96 -5.84
CA ALA A 333 10.30 -9.55 -5.02
C ALA A 333 9.90 -9.68 -3.52
N ILE A 334 9.23 -8.68 -2.95
CA ILE A 334 8.69 -8.74 -1.58
C ILE A 334 7.65 -9.86 -1.48
N LEU A 335 6.67 -9.88 -2.38
CA LEU A 335 5.60 -10.88 -2.40
C LEU A 335 6.15 -12.30 -2.63
N SER A 336 7.17 -12.45 -3.48
CA SER A 336 7.91 -13.71 -3.66
C SER A 336 8.60 -14.17 -2.36
N GLY A 337 9.29 -13.28 -1.64
CA GLY A 337 9.91 -13.59 -0.35
C GLY A 337 8.88 -14.02 0.71
N LEU A 338 7.74 -13.34 0.80
CA LEU A 338 6.65 -13.67 1.72
C LEU A 338 6.02 -15.04 1.38
N ARG A 339 5.85 -15.35 0.09
CA ARG A 339 5.38 -16.66 -0.38
C ARG A 339 6.36 -17.79 -0.02
N LYS A 340 7.67 -17.56 -0.20
CA LYS A 340 8.73 -18.51 0.19
C LYS A 340 8.72 -18.77 1.69
N ARG A 341 8.54 -17.73 2.50
CA ARG A 341 8.38 -17.85 3.96
C ARG A 341 7.18 -18.70 4.34
N HIS A 342 6.00 -18.35 3.84
CA HIS A 342 4.75 -19.05 4.15
C HIS A 342 4.87 -20.56 3.83
N ALA A 343 5.40 -20.90 2.65
CA ALA A 343 5.64 -22.29 2.25
C ALA A 343 6.69 -23.03 3.11
N LYS A 344 7.60 -22.30 3.76
CA LYS A 344 8.72 -22.84 4.57
C LYS A 344 8.40 -23.00 6.05
N LEU A 345 7.55 -22.12 6.61
CA LEU A 345 7.24 -22.05 8.04
C LEU A 345 5.77 -22.36 8.38
N GLY A 346 4.85 -22.20 7.43
CA GLY A 346 3.41 -22.28 7.66
C GLY A 346 2.83 -21.12 8.48
N ASP A 347 3.61 -20.05 8.74
CA ASP A 347 3.09 -18.81 9.32
C ASP A 347 2.49 -17.91 8.24
N LEU A 348 1.55 -17.05 8.63
CA LEU A 348 0.93 -16.07 7.75
C LEU A 348 1.57 -14.70 8.03
N PRO A 349 2.56 -14.26 7.24
CA PRO A 349 3.26 -13.00 7.48
C PRO A 349 2.39 -11.79 7.10
N ILE A 350 2.84 -10.62 7.54
CA ILE A 350 2.16 -9.33 7.39
C ILE A 350 2.95 -8.43 6.45
N LEU A 351 2.27 -7.79 5.50
CA LEU A 351 2.82 -6.71 4.68
C LEU A 351 2.03 -5.43 4.92
N ILE A 352 2.69 -4.38 5.41
CA ILE A 352 2.17 -3.02 5.49
C ILE A 352 2.87 -2.18 4.42
N HIS A 353 2.14 -1.81 3.37
CA HIS A 353 2.63 -1.04 2.23
C HIS A 353 2.24 0.44 2.33
N THR A 354 3.11 1.30 1.82
CA THR A 354 2.87 2.74 1.61
C THR A 354 2.58 2.97 0.13
N SER A 355 1.31 3.18 -0.20
CA SER A 355 0.87 3.78 -1.45
C SER A 355 0.59 5.27 -1.17
N GLY A 356 -0.37 5.91 -1.83
CA GLY A 356 -0.72 7.31 -1.61
C GLY A 356 -2.02 7.70 -2.29
N THR A 357 -2.70 8.75 -1.83
CA THR A 357 -4.00 9.16 -2.41
C THR A 357 -3.89 9.73 -3.84
N GLY A 358 -2.72 9.62 -4.48
CA GLY A 358 -2.53 9.85 -5.91
C GLY A 358 -3.43 8.97 -6.79
N GLU A 359 -3.76 7.74 -6.38
CA GLU A 359 -4.72 6.90 -7.10
C GLU A 359 -6.09 7.57 -7.28
N LEU A 360 -6.49 8.45 -6.35
CA LEU A 360 -7.80 9.13 -6.33
C LEU A 360 -7.88 10.32 -7.30
N THR A 361 -6.76 10.71 -7.93
CA THR A 361 -6.66 11.92 -8.76
C THR A 361 -7.21 11.73 -10.19
N ILE A 362 -7.36 10.48 -10.63
CA ILE A 362 -7.75 10.14 -12.00
C ILE A 362 -9.23 10.49 -12.26
N GLY A 363 -9.49 11.17 -13.38
CA GLY A 363 -10.80 11.78 -13.65
C GLY A 363 -11.14 12.99 -12.77
N GLN A 364 -10.21 13.47 -11.93
CA GLN A 364 -10.38 14.64 -11.05
C GLN A 364 -9.48 15.84 -11.44
N GLU A 365 -8.96 15.85 -12.69
CA GLU A 365 -7.93 16.76 -13.19
C GLU A 365 -8.47 18.16 -13.56
N THR A 366 -8.99 18.91 -12.60
CA THR A 366 -9.63 20.23 -12.83
C THR A 366 -8.67 21.37 -13.19
N LYS A 367 -7.36 21.10 -13.28
CA LYS A 367 -6.28 22.10 -13.42
C LYS A 367 -6.38 23.23 -12.39
N GLY A 368 -6.80 22.90 -11.16
CA GLY A 368 -6.93 23.83 -10.05
C GLY A 368 -8.07 24.84 -10.20
N MET A 369 -9.00 24.64 -11.14
CA MET A 369 -10.06 25.60 -11.47
C MET A 369 -11.30 25.51 -10.58
N TYR A 370 -11.57 24.32 -10.01
CA TYR A 370 -12.71 24.03 -9.13
C TYR A 370 -12.48 22.74 -8.32
N ALA A 371 -13.25 22.60 -7.23
CA ALA A 371 -13.33 21.38 -6.44
C ALA A 371 -14.29 20.36 -7.10
N THR A 372 -14.05 19.06 -6.91
CA THR A 372 -14.99 18.00 -7.32
C THR A 372 -15.76 17.44 -6.13
N ASP A 373 -16.99 16.96 -6.36
CA ASP A 373 -17.87 16.40 -5.31
C ASP A 373 -17.52 14.95 -4.94
N THR A 374 -16.67 14.28 -5.73
CA THR A 374 -16.18 12.92 -5.47
C THR A 374 -15.32 12.91 -4.20
N ILE A 375 -15.70 12.07 -3.22
CA ILE A 375 -14.91 11.80 -2.01
C ILE A 375 -14.82 10.29 -1.87
N TYR A 376 -13.60 9.76 -1.77
CA TYR A 376 -13.36 8.34 -1.52
C TYR A 376 -13.35 8.04 -0.03
N ASP A 377 -13.77 6.84 0.34
CA ASP A 377 -13.89 6.38 1.71
C ASP A 377 -13.12 5.07 1.88
N ASP A 378 -12.12 5.03 2.76
CA ASP A 378 -11.31 3.81 3.01
C ASP A 378 -12.10 2.67 3.65
N SER A 379 -13.34 2.91 4.08
CA SER A 379 -14.29 1.90 4.54
C SER A 379 -15.23 1.36 3.44
N ASN A 380 -14.99 1.71 2.17
CA ASN A 380 -15.84 1.36 1.03
C ASN A 380 -15.02 0.67 -0.08
N ALA A 381 -14.78 -0.63 0.08
CA ALA A 381 -13.97 -1.42 -0.86
C ALA A 381 -14.51 -1.39 -2.30
N GLU A 382 -15.83 -1.38 -2.52
CA GLU A 382 -16.43 -1.25 -3.86
C GLU A 382 -16.05 0.06 -4.55
N GLN A 383 -15.84 1.15 -3.80
CA GLN A 383 -15.41 2.43 -4.33
C GLN A 383 -13.91 2.41 -4.69
N ILE A 384 -13.08 1.75 -3.90
CA ILE A 384 -11.65 1.56 -4.19
C ILE A 384 -11.45 0.61 -5.39
N GLU A 385 -12.28 -0.43 -5.52
CA GLU A 385 -12.31 -1.33 -6.68
C GLU A 385 -12.82 -0.64 -7.96
N SER A 386 -13.48 0.52 -7.86
CA SER A 386 -13.90 1.31 -9.02
C SER A 386 -12.78 2.16 -9.66
N LEU A 387 -11.62 2.27 -9.00
CA LEU A 387 -10.45 2.94 -9.54
C LEU A 387 -9.84 2.14 -10.70
N PRO A 388 -9.50 2.78 -11.83
CA PRO A 388 -8.98 2.08 -13.01
C PRO A 388 -7.55 1.54 -12.74
N PRO A 389 -7.15 0.37 -13.29
CA PRO A 389 -5.86 -0.26 -12.98
C PRO A 389 -4.60 0.53 -13.37
N ASP A 390 -4.74 1.56 -14.20
CA ASP A 390 -3.69 2.48 -14.65
C ASP A 390 -3.70 3.84 -13.90
N ALA A 391 -4.47 3.95 -12.81
CA ALA A 391 -4.31 5.03 -11.84
C ALA A 391 -2.92 4.96 -11.16
N PHE A 392 -2.44 6.10 -10.67
CA PHE A 392 -1.13 6.24 -10.01
C PHE A 392 -1.02 5.27 -8.81
N HIS A 393 0.13 4.60 -8.61
CA HIS A 393 0.36 3.50 -7.64
C HIS A 393 -0.50 2.21 -7.80
N ARG A 394 -1.62 2.27 -8.53
CA ARG A 394 -2.68 1.24 -8.51
C ARG A 394 -2.21 -0.14 -9.00
N ASN A 395 -1.25 -0.17 -9.92
CA ASN A 395 -0.62 -1.40 -10.40
C ASN A 395 0.10 -2.18 -9.29
N VAL A 396 0.68 -1.49 -8.30
CA VAL A 396 1.35 -2.10 -7.15
C VAL A 396 0.32 -2.55 -6.12
N ASP A 397 -0.66 -1.70 -5.80
CA ASP A 397 -1.73 -2.03 -4.86
C ASP A 397 -2.56 -3.24 -5.30
N LEU A 398 -2.83 -3.37 -6.61
CA LEU A 398 -3.51 -4.56 -7.16
C LEU A 398 -2.69 -5.85 -6.98
N ALA A 399 -1.36 -5.80 -7.08
CA ALA A 399 -0.49 -6.95 -6.77
C ALA A 399 -0.51 -7.29 -5.28
N VAL A 400 -0.53 -6.27 -4.40
CA VAL A 400 -0.62 -6.43 -2.94
C VAL A 400 -1.96 -7.03 -2.50
N VAL A 401 -3.08 -6.65 -3.13
CA VAL A 401 -4.40 -7.26 -2.87
C VAL A 401 -4.48 -8.68 -3.44
N GLN A 402 -3.94 -8.93 -4.63
CA GLN A 402 -3.95 -10.27 -5.25
C GLN A 402 -3.11 -11.27 -4.44
N ALA A 403 -2.03 -10.84 -3.79
CA ALA A 403 -1.23 -11.68 -2.90
C ALA A 403 -2.01 -12.14 -1.65
N ASP A 404 -2.80 -11.25 -1.04
CA ASP A 404 -3.65 -11.57 0.11
C ASP A 404 -4.74 -12.58 -0.27
N LYS A 405 -5.37 -12.37 -1.42
CA LYS A 405 -6.37 -13.26 -2.03
C LYS A 405 -5.84 -14.65 -2.37
N GLU A 406 -4.53 -14.81 -2.53
CA GLU A 406 -3.85 -16.11 -2.67
C GLU A 406 -3.50 -16.77 -1.33
N GLY A 407 -3.75 -16.10 -0.20
CA GLY A 407 -3.78 -16.70 1.15
C GLY A 407 -2.43 -16.94 1.83
N TYR A 408 -1.32 -16.43 1.27
CA TYR A 408 0.03 -16.63 1.81
C TYR A 408 0.61 -15.44 2.59
N VAL A 409 -0.16 -14.34 2.71
CA VAL A 409 0.19 -13.10 3.42
C VAL A 409 -1.10 -12.40 3.84
N LYS A 410 -1.13 -11.67 4.98
CA LYS A 410 -2.14 -10.61 5.23
C LYS A 410 -1.57 -9.26 4.80
N THR A 411 -2.21 -8.57 3.86
CA THR A 411 -1.73 -7.28 3.33
C THR A 411 -2.59 -6.09 3.75
N TYR A 412 -1.92 -4.97 3.99
CA TYR A 412 -2.52 -3.72 4.44
C TYR A 412 -1.84 -2.57 3.70
N ILE A 413 -2.61 -1.62 3.20
CA ILE A 413 -2.16 -0.53 2.34
C ILE A 413 -2.53 0.79 3.03
N ILE A 414 -1.52 1.55 3.43
CA ILE A 414 -1.69 2.92 3.90
C ILE A 414 -1.49 3.87 2.73
N LEU A 415 -2.44 4.77 2.53
CA LEU A 415 -2.40 5.80 1.49
C LEU A 415 -2.39 7.17 2.16
N PRO A 416 -1.22 7.77 2.42
CA PRO A 416 -1.13 9.13 2.90
C PRO A 416 -1.64 10.11 1.83
N SER A 417 -2.27 11.18 2.30
CA SER A 417 -2.64 12.33 1.48
C SER A 417 -1.47 13.33 1.40
N THR A 418 -1.69 14.65 1.28
CA THR A 418 -0.59 15.62 1.27
C THR A 418 0.10 15.65 2.64
N ILE A 419 1.23 14.93 2.74
CA ILE A 419 2.03 14.87 3.97
C ILE A 419 2.82 16.17 4.14
N TYR A 420 2.69 16.82 5.30
CA TYR A 420 3.33 18.09 5.61
C TYR A 420 4.18 18.06 6.89
N GLY A 421 4.97 19.12 7.06
CA GLY A 421 5.88 19.32 8.19
C GLY A 421 7.28 18.78 7.94
N ILE A 422 8.25 19.31 8.68
CA ILE A 422 9.64 18.82 8.65
C ILE A 422 9.78 17.71 9.68
N ALA A 423 10.26 16.53 9.28
CA ALA A 423 10.46 15.44 10.23
C ALA A 423 11.61 15.78 11.20
N SER A 424 11.38 15.61 12.50
CA SER A 424 12.31 15.95 13.57
C SER A 424 12.58 14.73 14.45
N THR A 425 13.31 13.76 13.90
CA THR A 425 13.67 12.50 14.59
C THR A 425 15.17 12.43 14.87
N PRO A 426 15.62 11.60 15.83
CA PRO A 426 17.04 11.32 16.03
C PRO A 426 17.77 10.75 14.79
N LEU A 427 17.04 10.19 13.81
CA LEU A 427 17.59 9.72 12.53
C LEU A 427 17.86 10.89 11.57
N VAL A 428 17.15 12.01 11.71
CA VAL A 428 17.41 13.26 10.99
C VAL A 428 18.66 13.93 11.58
N ASP A 429 18.77 14.02 12.90
CA ASP A 429 19.94 14.57 13.60
C ASP A 429 21.23 13.81 13.27
N ALA A 430 21.14 12.49 13.04
CA ALA A 430 22.25 11.64 12.60
C ALA A 430 22.57 11.75 11.08
N GLY A 431 21.76 12.47 10.29
CA GLY A 431 21.88 12.57 8.84
C GLY A 431 21.48 11.30 8.08
N ILE A 432 20.70 10.41 8.70
CA ILE A 432 20.22 9.15 8.10
C ILE A 432 18.95 9.41 7.29
N GLN A 433 17.95 10.03 7.90
CA GLN A 433 16.61 10.25 7.34
C GLN A 433 16.54 11.55 6.52
N ASN A 434 15.86 11.53 5.36
CA ASN A 434 15.38 12.74 4.68
C ASN A 434 14.21 13.36 5.48
N PRO A 435 14.29 14.62 5.94
CA PRO A 435 13.22 15.23 6.73
C PRO A 435 12.16 16.01 5.94
N TYR A 436 12.19 16.00 4.60
CA TYR A 436 11.27 16.78 3.76
C TYR A 436 10.30 15.92 2.94
N SER A 437 9.07 16.41 2.78
CA SER A 437 8.08 15.91 1.83
C SER A 437 8.41 16.34 0.38
N ILE A 438 7.48 16.11 -0.56
CA ILE A 438 7.68 16.41 -1.99
C ILE A 438 6.81 17.58 -2.46
N GLN A 439 5.48 17.47 -2.31
CA GLN A 439 4.52 18.36 -3.00
C GLN A 439 4.67 19.84 -2.58
N ILE A 440 4.65 20.11 -1.26
CA ILE A 440 4.79 21.46 -0.72
C ILE A 440 6.20 22.03 -1.02
N PRO A 441 7.31 21.30 -0.78
CA PRO A 441 8.64 21.71 -1.21
C PRO A 441 8.79 22.01 -2.72
N ALA A 442 8.12 21.27 -3.61
CA ALA A 442 8.14 21.57 -5.05
C ALA A 442 7.45 22.91 -5.35
N LEU A 443 6.27 23.15 -4.79
CA LEU A 443 5.52 24.41 -4.94
C LEU A 443 6.26 25.62 -4.34
N ILE A 444 6.99 25.42 -3.24
CA ILE A 444 7.90 26.41 -2.67
C ILE A 444 9.07 26.69 -3.63
N LYS A 445 9.77 25.65 -4.11
CA LYS A 445 10.91 25.80 -5.04
C LYS A 445 10.50 26.55 -6.31
N ALA A 446 9.33 26.25 -6.88
CA ALA A 446 8.79 26.95 -8.04
C ALA A 446 8.48 28.44 -7.74
N SER A 447 7.86 28.71 -6.58
CA SER A 447 7.53 30.09 -6.15
C SER A 447 8.79 30.94 -5.90
N LEU A 448 9.78 30.37 -5.20
CA LEU A 448 11.09 31.00 -5.02
C LEU A 448 11.80 31.22 -6.36
N GLY A 449 11.78 30.22 -7.25
CA GLY A 449 12.40 30.25 -8.58
C GLY A 449 11.81 31.28 -9.55
N ARG A 450 10.58 31.77 -9.31
CA ARG A 450 9.95 32.89 -10.04
C ARG A 450 9.91 34.21 -9.24
N GLY A 451 10.40 34.24 -8.00
CA GLY A 451 10.37 35.42 -7.12
C GLY A 451 8.97 35.82 -6.62
N HIS A 452 7.98 34.93 -6.75
CA HIS A 452 6.58 35.25 -6.50
C HIS A 452 5.77 33.97 -6.20
N PRO A 453 4.82 33.99 -5.25
CA PRO A 453 3.98 32.83 -4.96
C PRO A 453 3.21 32.34 -6.20
N GLY A 454 3.28 31.04 -6.46
CA GLY A 454 2.61 30.38 -7.59
C GLY A 454 1.49 29.42 -7.17
N MET A 455 0.54 29.18 -8.07
CA MET A 455 -0.51 28.17 -7.92
C MET A 455 -0.92 27.58 -9.28
N VAL A 456 -1.58 26.41 -9.28
CA VAL A 456 -2.19 25.83 -10.48
C VAL A 456 -3.60 26.40 -10.64
N GLY A 457 -3.90 27.00 -11.80
CA GLY A 457 -5.22 27.57 -12.10
C GLY A 457 -5.66 28.63 -11.10
N LYS A 458 -6.66 28.30 -10.26
CA LYS A 458 -7.16 29.14 -9.15
C LYS A 458 -6.76 28.61 -7.76
N GLY A 459 -6.00 27.52 -7.68
CA GLY A 459 -5.75 26.78 -6.44
C GLY A 459 -7.02 26.21 -5.78
N ALA A 460 -8.11 26.05 -6.55
CA ALA A 460 -9.44 25.73 -6.04
C ALA A 460 -9.75 24.22 -5.95
N ALA A 461 -8.81 23.36 -6.31
CA ALA A 461 -8.92 21.92 -6.14
C ALA A 461 -8.56 21.51 -4.69
N LEU A 462 -9.21 20.46 -4.20
CA LEU A 462 -9.16 20.01 -2.80
C LEU A 462 -8.38 18.70 -2.64
N TRP A 463 -7.57 18.63 -1.59
CA TRP A 463 -6.78 17.46 -1.21
C TRP A 463 -6.89 17.19 0.28
N GLY A 464 -6.84 15.91 0.67
CA GLY A 464 -6.56 15.53 2.06
C GLY A 464 -5.17 16.01 2.50
N SER A 465 -4.99 16.23 3.80
CA SER A 465 -3.72 16.58 4.42
C SER A 465 -3.49 15.79 5.72
N VAL A 466 -2.22 15.56 6.05
CA VAL A 466 -1.80 14.81 7.25
C VAL A 466 -0.39 15.20 7.67
N ASP A 467 -0.13 15.35 8.96
CA ASP A 467 1.23 15.62 9.46
C ASP A 467 2.09 14.35 9.44
N ILE A 468 3.38 14.47 9.15
CA ILE A 468 4.31 13.32 9.12
C ILE A 468 4.30 12.47 10.41
N ASN A 469 4.05 13.07 11.58
CA ASN A 469 3.90 12.32 12.82
C ASN A 469 2.59 11.52 12.86
N GLU A 470 1.49 12.10 12.38
CA GLU A 470 0.18 11.44 12.36
C GLU A 470 0.15 10.31 11.34
N VAL A 471 0.86 10.45 10.20
CA VAL A 471 1.11 9.31 9.29
C VAL A 471 1.86 8.21 10.01
N ALA A 472 3.00 8.49 10.65
CA ALA A 472 3.78 7.47 11.35
C ALA A 472 3.00 6.83 12.50
N ASP A 473 2.12 7.58 13.18
CA ASP A 473 1.22 7.07 14.20
C ASP A 473 0.14 6.14 13.61
N LEU A 474 -0.32 6.34 12.36
CA LEU A 474 -1.23 5.41 11.66
C LEU A 474 -0.56 4.05 11.42
N PHE A 475 0.69 4.03 10.95
CA PHE A 475 1.46 2.78 10.77
C PHE A 475 1.56 1.97 12.06
N ILE A 476 1.75 2.63 13.21
CA ILE A 476 1.84 1.97 14.52
C ILE A 476 0.47 1.52 15.02
N VAL A 477 -0.57 2.35 14.92
CA VAL A 477 -1.93 1.97 15.34
C VAL A 477 -2.44 0.78 14.53
N LEU A 478 -2.17 0.75 13.22
CA LEU A 478 -2.45 -0.39 12.36
C LEU A 478 -1.67 -1.65 12.81
N PHE A 479 -0.36 -1.54 12.97
CA PHE A 479 0.49 -2.65 13.44
C PHE A 479 0.04 -3.20 14.81
N ASP A 480 -0.24 -2.33 15.78
CA ASP A 480 -0.70 -2.72 17.11
C ASP A 480 -2.09 -3.37 17.07
N ALA A 481 -2.99 -2.89 16.21
CA ALA A 481 -4.30 -3.51 16.00
C ALA A 481 -4.16 -4.92 15.40
N ILE A 482 -3.31 -5.09 14.37
CA ILE A 482 -3.04 -6.39 13.74
C ILE A 482 -2.45 -7.38 14.75
N VAL A 483 -1.45 -6.96 15.53
CA VAL A 483 -0.78 -7.84 16.52
C VAL A 483 -1.70 -8.16 17.71
N SER A 484 -2.57 -7.23 18.11
CA SER A 484 -3.47 -7.42 19.27
C SER A 484 -4.74 -8.20 18.94
N ASN A 485 -5.33 -7.99 17.76
CA ASN A 485 -6.58 -8.64 17.34
C ASN A 485 -6.67 -8.76 15.80
N PRO A 486 -5.91 -9.69 15.17
CA PRO A 486 -5.76 -9.78 13.71
C PRO A 486 -7.02 -10.10 12.91
N GLU A 487 -8.13 -10.41 13.61
CA GLU A 487 -9.43 -10.76 13.04
C GLU A 487 -10.46 -9.60 13.09
N SER A 488 -10.08 -8.42 13.62
CA SER A 488 -10.89 -7.19 13.56
C SER A 488 -10.25 -6.07 12.75
N VAL A 489 -9.30 -6.39 11.87
CA VAL A 489 -8.56 -5.44 11.05
C VAL A 489 -8.65 -5.91 9.60
N GLY A 490 -9.25 -5.09 8.73
CA GLY A 490 -9.43 -5.43 7.32
C GLY A 490 -8.08 -5.59 6.61
N HIS A 491 -7.97 -6.58 5.74
CA HIS A 491 -6.77 -6.90 4.96
C HIS A 491 -7.15 -7.24 3.51
N GLY A 492 -6.18 -7.22 2.60
CA GLY A 492 -6.38 -7.45 1.18
C GLY A 492 -7.37 -6.46 0.58
N ARG A 493 -8.54 -6.97 0.13
CA ARG A 493 -9.64 -6.15 -0.41
C ARG A 493 -10.08 -5.06 0.58
N GLU A 494 -10.25 -5.44 1.84
CA GLU A 494 -10.65 -4.53 2.92
C GLU A 494 -9.41 -3.89 3.60
N GLY A 495 -8.23 -3.98 2.96
CA GLY A 495 -6.93 -3.62 3.54
C GLY A 495 -6.53 -2.15 3.39
N TYR A 496 -7.43 -1.26 2.98
CA TYR A 496 -7.11 0.14 2.68
C TYR A 496 -7.29 1.05 3.91
N TYR A 497 -6.32 1.95 4.12
CA TYR A 497 -6.28 2.89 5.26
C TYR A 497 -5.80 4.26 4.79
N PHE A 498 -6.66 5.27 4.79
CA PHE A 498 -6.28 6.61 4.35
C PHE A 498 -5.59 7.39 5.47
N GLY A 499 -4.43 7.99 5.17
CA GLY A 499 -3.77 9.01 5.99
C GLY A 499 -4.31 10.38 5.64
N SER A 500 -5.51 10.71 6.14
CA SER A 500 -6.21 11.98 5.88
C SER A 500 -6.81 12.52 7.18
N SER A 501 -6.19 13.56 7.73
CA SER A 501 -6.62 14.24 8.95
C SER A 501 -7.74 15.25 8.66
N ASP A 502 -7.48 16.15 7.71
CA ASP A 502 -8.33 17.29 7.32
C ASP A 502 -8.14 17.65 5.83
N GLU A 503 -9.05 18.44 5.24
CA GLU A 503 -9.07 18.78 3.81
C GLU A 503 -8.72 20.25 3.52
N HIS A 504 -7.86 20.48 2.53
CA HIS A 504 -7.35 21.81 2.17
C HIS A 504 -7.52 22.11 0.67
N ALA A 505 -7.60 23.39 0.34
CA ALA A 505 -7.47 23.90 -1.02
C ALA A 505 -6.02 24.32 -1.31
N TRP A 506 -5.51 24.02 -2.51
CA TRP A 506 -4.13 24.38 -2.91
C TRP A 506 -3.83 25.89 -2.81
N TYR A 507 -4.83 26.76 -2.98
CA TYR A 507 -4.73 28.20 -2.74
C TYR A 507 -4.27 28.53 -1.31
N GLN A 508 -4.68 27.76 -0.28
CA GLN A 508 -4.27 28.01 1.10
C GLN A 508 -2.77 27.81 1.29
N ILE A 509 -2.20 26.76 0.67
CA ILE A 509 -0.75 26.53 0.65
C ILE A 509 -0.05 27.66 -0.12
N SER A 510 -0.47 27.97 -1.36
CA SER A 510 0.13 29.04 -2.15
C SER A 510 0.08 30.41 -1.48
N LYS A 511 -1.00 30.72 -0.76
CA LYS A 511 -1.15 31.95 0.04
C LYS A 511 -0.25 31.94 1.28
N ALA A 512 -0.07 30.80 1.94
CA ALA A 512 0.87 30.66 3.05
C ALA A 512 2.34 30.81 2.59
N ILE A 513 2.69 30.25 1.43
CA ILE A 513 4.00 30.46 0.77
C ILE A 513 4.19 31.95 0.48
N GLY A 514 3.17 32.62 -0.09
CA GLY A 514 3.20 34.06 -0.35
C GLY A 514 3.47 34.90 0.89
N LYS A 515 2.79 34.61 2.00
CA LYS A 515 3.01 35.29 3.29
C LYS A 515 4.43 35.08 3.81
N ALA A 516 4.92 33.84 3.81
CA ALA A 516 6.30 33.54 4.20
C ALA A 516 7.32 34.26 3.30
N MET A 517 7.08 34.34 1.99
CA MET A 517 7.95 35.08 1.06
C MET A 517 7.93 36.59 1.32
N VAL A 518 6.81 37.20 1.66
CA VAL A 518 6.76 38.63 2.04
C VAL A 518 7.46 38.88 3.38
N GLU A 519 7.20 38.06 4.40
CA GLU A 519 7.84 38.18 5.72
C GLU A 519 9.37 38.01 5.66
N LEU A 520 9.88 37.22 4.70
CA LEU A 520 11.31 37.01 4.47
C LEU A 520 11.92 38.01 3.46
N GLY A 521 11.13 38.97 2.94
CA GLY A 521 11.59 40.01 2.01
C GLY A 521 11.85 39.52 0.57
N LEU A 522 11.28 38.38 0.19
CA LEU A 522 11.52 37.67 -1.08
C LEU A 522 10.48 37.98 -2.17
N SER A 523 9.32 38.53 -1.80
CA SER A 523 8.36 39.09 -2.76
C SER A 523 7.66 40.33 -2.20
N GLN A 524 7.02 41.09 -3.08
CA GLN A 524 6.31 42.33 -2.76
C GLN A 524 4.79 42.14 -2.54
N SER A 525 4.29 40.92 -2.73
CA SER A 525 2.89 40.54 -2.58
C SER A 525 2.79 39.13 -2.01
N ASP A 526 1.81 38.91 -1.12
CA ASP A 526 1.48 37.58 -0.61
C ASP A 526 0.39 36.89 -1.45
N GLU A 527 -0.13 37.55 -2.48
CA GLU A 527 -1.17 37.02 -3.38
C GLU A 527 -0.58 36.11 -4.47
N PRO A 528 -0.93 34.82 -4.52
CA PRO A 528 -0.41 33.90 -5.53
C PRO A 528 -0.99 34.18 -6.92
N THR A 529 -0.17 33.99 -7.95
CA THR A 529 -0.62 34.00 -9.35
C THR A 529 -0.52 32.61 -9.97
N ALA A 530 -1.35 32.35 -10.99
CA ALA A 530 -1.22 31.13 -11.77
C ALA A 530 0.19 31.00 -12.36
N PHE A 531 0.70 29.78 -12.44
CA PHE A 531 1.81 29.44 -13.33
C PHE A 531 1.31 29.45 -14.79
N SER A 532 2.16 29.89 -15.73
CA SER A 532 1.93 29.60 -17.15
C SER A 532 2.34 28.17 -17.50
N ASP A 533 1.89 27.66 -18.66
CA ASP A 533 2.27 26.33 -19.15
C ASP A 533 3.81 26.18 -19.28
N GLU A 534 4.52 27.24 -19.68
CA GLU A 534 6.00 27.27 -19.72
C GLU A 534 6.63 27.21 -18.33
N GLU A 535 6.01 27.85 -17.32
CA GLU A 535 6.48 27.76 -15.93
C GLU A 535 6.20 26.39 -15.31
N LEU A 536 5.08 25.76 -15.67
CA LEU A 536 4.77 24.39 -15.25
C LEU A 536 5.83 23.40 -15.78
N VAL A 537 6.15 23.45 -17.07
CA VAL A 537 7.25 22.65 -17.64
C VAL A 537 8.60 23.01 -16.98
N LYS A 538 8.90 24.29 -16.79
CA LYS A 538 10.19 24.76 -16.23
C LYS A 538 10.43 24.29 -14.79
N TYR A 539 9.42 24.33 -13.91
CA TYR A 539 9.59 24.06 -12.48
C TYR A 539 9.16 22.65 -12.05
N PHE A 540 8.40 21.93 -12.87
CA PHE A 540 7.87 20.59 -12.56
C PHE A 540 8.17 19.56 -13.66
N GLY A 541 9.03 19.88 -14.64
CA GLY A 541 9.46 18.99 -15.72
C GLY A 541 8.45 18.82 -16.86
N SER A 542 7.16 18.74 -16.56
CA SER A 542 6.10 18.56 -17.57
C SER A 542 4.80 19.29 -17.22
N LEU A 543 3.94 19.48 -18.24
CA LEU A 543 2.59 20.01 -18.02
C LEU A 543 1.73 19.10 -17.15
N TRP A 544 1.96 17.78 -17.16
CA TRP A 544 1.20 16.84 -16.35
C TRP A 544 1.58 16.98 -14.86
N MET A 545 2.88 16.84 -14.55
CA MET A 545 3.39 17.04 -13.18
C MET A 545 3.10 18.44 -12.63
N GLY A 546 3.25 19.48 -13.47
CA GLY A 546 2.90 20.85 -13.07
C GLY A 546 1.40 21.07 -12.79
N ASN A 547 0.51 20.29 -13.41
CA ASN A 547 -0.92 20.32 -13.11
C ASN A 547 -1.34 19.38 -11.96
N TYR A 548 -0.41 18.62 -11.35
CA TYR A 548 -0.75 17.64 -10.31
C TYR A 548 -1.39 18.28 -9.07
N SER A 549 -0.83 19.41 -8.60
CA SER A 549 -1.45 20.30 -7.58
C SER A 549 -2.68 21.09 -8.09
N GLY A 550 -3.26 20.67 -9.22
CA GLY A 550 -4.56 21.10 -9.74
C GLY A 550 -5.56 19.95 -9.92
N THR A 551 -5.20 18.73 -9.55
CA THR A 551 -6.14 17.60 -9.39
C THR A 551 -6.87 17.70 -8.05
N ASN A 552 -7.95 16.95 -7.85
CA ASN A 552 -8.54 16.73 -6.52
C ASN A 552 -8.18 15.34 -6.00
N SER A 553 -7.93 15.20 -4.69
CA SER A 553 -7.69 13.92 -4.01
C SER A 553 -8.38 13.94 -2.64
N ARG A 554 -9.69 13.71 -2.66
CA ARG A 554 -10.57 13.88 -1.49
C ARG A 554 -10.80 12.54 -0.81
N ALA A 555 -10.31 12.41 0.42
CA ALA A 555 -10.15 11.14 1.12
C ALA A 555 -10.73 11.18 2.54
N ARG A 556 -11.74 10.36 2.84
CA ARG A 556 -12.24 10.10 4.19
C ARG A 556 -11.58 8.85 4.77
N ALA A 557 -10.89 9.07 5.90
CA ALA A 557 -10.16 8.07 6.66
C ALA A 557 -11.01 7.43 7.78
N ASN A 558 -12.16 6.85 7.43
CA ASN A 558 -13.07 6.23 8.40
C ASN A 558 -12.53 4.89 8.93
N HIS A 559 -11.93 4.06 8.07
CA HIS A 559 -11.36 2.78 8.45
C HIS A 559 -10.10 2.95 9.30
N SER A 560 -9.21 3.88 8.92
CA SER A 560 -8.11 4.34 9.79
C SER A 560 -8.62 4.81 11.17
N LYS A 561 -9.71 5.60 11.21
CA LYS A 561 -10.28 6.08 12.49
C LYS A 561 -10.95 4.95 13.29
N ALA A 562 -11.49 3.92 12.63
CA ALA A 562 -12.12 2.76 13.26
C ALA A 562 -11.11 1.86 14.00
N ILE A 563 -9.91 1.63 13.45
CA ILE A 563 -8.82 0.92 14.15
C ILE A 563 -8.21 1.75 15.30
N GLY A 564 -8.66 2.99 15.48
CA GLY A 564 -8.34 3.84 16.63
C GLY A 564 -7.40 5.02 16.34
N TRP A 565 -7.04 5.26 15.07
CA TRP A 565 -6.21 6.40 14.68
C TRP A 565 -6.94 7.72 14.97
N LYS A 566 -6.27 8.62 15.68
CA LYS A 566 -6.85 9.86 16.23
C LYS A 566 -5.95 11.05 15.92
N PRO A 567 -5.91 11.50 14.66
CA PRO A 567 -5.27 12.75 14.30
C PRO A 567 -5.93 13.92 15.05
N LYS A 568 -5.16 14.98 15.24
CA LYS A 568 -5.52 16.18 16.01
C LYS A 568 -5.19 17.45 15.26
N LYS A 569 -4.23 17.41 14.35
CA LYS A 569 -3.84 18.52 13.49
C LYS A 569 -4.80 18.66 12.31
N GLY A 570 -4.95 19.88 11.82
CA GLY A 570 -5.78 20.19 10.65
C GLY A 570 -5.12 21.17 9.69
N THR A 571 -5.94 21.79 8.85
CA THR A 571 -5.48 22.74 7.81
C THR A 571 -4.84 24.00 8.40
N GLU A 572 -5.14 24.36 9.65
CA GLU A 572 -4.45 25.44 10.37
C GLU A 572 -2.99 25.08 10.71
N ASP A 573 -2.72 23.84 11.16
CA ASP A 573 -1.36 23.33 11.41
C ASP A 573 -0.55 23.20 10.11
N LEU A 574 -1.19 22.74 9.03
CA LEU A 574 -0.61 22.72 7.67
C LEU A 574 -0.17 24.13 7.25
N VAL A 575 -1.06 25.12 7.34
CA VAL A 575 -0.74 26.52 6.99
C VAL A 575 0.37 27.09 7.88
N ALA A 576 0.46 26.66 9.13
CA ALA A 576 1.52 27.05 10.05
C ALA A 576 2.89 26.40 9.74
N SER A 577 2.95 25.19 9.17
CA SER A 577 4.23 24.53 8.84
C SER A 577 4.99 25.21 7.69
N ILE A 578 4.25 25.78 6.73
CA ILE A 578 4.77 26.28 5.46
C ILE A 578 5.95 27.25 5.62
N LYS A 579 5.92 28.15 6.61
CA LYS A 579 7.02 29.12 6.80
C LYS A 579 8.34 28.42 7.15
N ALA A 580 8.31 27.39 7.99
CA ALA A 580 9.51 26.63 8.36
C ALA A 580 10.07 25.87 7.14
N GLU A 581 9.21 25.33 6.29
CA GLU A 581 9.60 24.66 5.04
C GLU A 581 10.22 25.65 4.04
N VAL A 582 9.64 26.85 3.88
CA VAL A 582 10.22 27.94 3.06
C VAL A 582 11.60 28.33 3.59
N GLU A 583 11.75 28.56 4.89
CA GLU A 583 13.04 28.88 5.51
C GLU A 583 14.08 27.76 5.38
N ALA A 584 13.66 26.49 5.37
CA ALA A 584 14.56 25.35 5.20
C ALA A 584 15.05 25.21 3.75
N ILE A 585 14.15 25.34 2.77
CA ILE A 585 14.48 25.27 1.34
C ILE A 585 15.38 26.45 0.93
N LEU A 586 15.17 27.63 1.52
CA LEU A 586 16.07 28.80 1.36
C LEU A 586 17.46 28.62 1.96
N LYS A 587 17.65 27.69 2.90
CA LYS A 587 18.96 27.31 3.43
C LYS A 587 19.62 26.26 2.51
N GLN A 588 18.84 25.33 1.95
CA GLN A 588 19.32 24.38 0.95
C GLN A 588 19.82 25.07 -0.33
N GLN A 589 19.08 26.05 -0.87
CA GLN A 589 19.44 26.78 -2.10
C GLN A 589 20.66 27.73 -1.97
N LYS A 590 21.35 27.73 -0.81
CA LYS A 590 22.52 28.58 -0.52
C LYS A 590 23.79 27.79 -0.18
N ASN A 591 23.67 26.47 -0.10
CA ASN A 591 24.75 25.52 0.19
C ASN A 591 25.12 24.75 -1.07
#